data_AF-A0A8T3NKL8-F1
#
_entry.id   AF-A0A8T3NKL8-F1
#
_cell.length_a   1.000
_cell.length_b   1.000
_cell.length_c   1.000
_cell.angle_alpha   90.00
_cell.angle_beta   90.00
_cell.angle_gamma   90.00
#
_symmetry.space_group_name_H-M   'P 1'
#
loop_
_entity.id
_entity.type
_entity.pdbx_description
1 polymer ?
#
loop_
_entity_poly.entity_id
_entity_poly.type
_entity_poly.pdbx_seq_one_letter_code
_entity_poly.pdbx_strand_id
1 'polypeptide(L)'
;MPTRLPWPASHGLRIIILVSVLLAGGSCRPAFSGLPESEPPPAAPRPPLTPRWAYEPWVWEDEENTAQAVRDLVAGYRQRDVPVGAVIVDSPWQTNYSTFEFGPNYP
;
A
#
# COMPACT_ATOMS: atom_id res chain seq x y z
N MET A 1 30.78 62.73 -57.74
CA MET A 1 31.29 61.95 -56.60
C MET A 1 30.24 61.94 -55.49
N PRO A 2 29.55 60.83 -55.17
CA PRO A 2 28.65 60.79 -54.04
C PRO A 2 29.38 60.30 -52.78
N THR A 3 29.27 61.07 -51.71
CA THR A 3 29.80 60.82 -50.37
C THR A 3 28.98 59.71 -49.70
N ARG A 4 29.61 58.60 -49.31
CA ARG A 4 28.96 57.55 -48.49
C ARG A 4 28.99 57.97 -47.02
N LEU A 5 27.83 58.09 -46.38
CA LEU A 5 27.72 58.16 -44.92
C LEU A 5 28.14 56.81 -44.31
N PRO A 6 28.92 56.77 -43.21
CA PRO A 6 29.15 55.53 -42.48
C PRO A 6 28.00 55.26 -41.51
N TRP A 7 27.44 54.05 -41.57
CA TRP A 7 26.66 53.46 -40.47
C TRP A 7 27.52 52.36 -39.84
N PRO A 8 27.66 52.33 -38.49
CA PRO A 8 27.27 51.10 -37.80
C PRO A 8 26.78 51.38 -36.35
N ALA A 9 25.56 51.89 -36.17
CA ALA A 9 25.00 52.07 -34.82
C ALA A 9 24.05 50.92 -34.38
N SER A 10 23.64 50.05 -35.29
CA SER A 10 22.54 49.10 -35.04
C SER A 10 22.97 47.77 -34.43
N HIS A 11 24.26 47.44 -34.42
CA HIS A 11 24.76 46.14 -33.95
C HIS A 11 25.05 46.14 -32.45
N GLY A 12 25.58 47.25 -31.91
CA GLY A 12 25.83 47.39 -30.47
C GLY A 12 24.54 47.37 -29.64
N LEU A 13 23.50 48.06 -30.11
CA LEU A 13 22.21 48.10 -29.42
C LEU A 13 21.51 46.73 -29.37
N ARG A 14 21.60 45.94 -30.44
CA ARG A 14 21.02 44.58 -30.50
C ARG A 14 21.75 43.61 -29.58
N ILE A 15 23.08 43.71 -29.48
CA ILE A 15 23.89 42.89 -28.58
C ILE A 15 23.57 43.24 -27.12
N ILE A 16 23.46 44.53 -26.80
CA ILE A 16 23.11 44.98 -25.44
C ILE A 16 21.72 44.50 -25.03
N ILE A 17 20.72 44.59 -25.92
CA ILE A 17 19.37 44.10 -25.64
C ILE A 17 19.35 42.58 -25.41
N LEU A 18 20.07 41.81 -26.23
CA LEU A 18 20.18 40.35 -26.07
C LEU A 18 20.85 39.95 -24.75
N VAL A 19 21.93 40.64 -24.37
CA VAL A 19 22.63 40.41 -23.09
C VAL A 19 21.73 40.78 -21.91
N SER A 20 20.99 41.88 -21.97
CA SER A 20 20.05 42.29 -20.91
C SER A 20 18.88 41.32 -20.75
N VAL A 21 18.33 40.77 -21.85
CA VAL A 21 17.25 39.76 -21.80
C VAL A 21 17.75 38.45 -21.21
N LEU A 22 18.98 38.02 -21.56
CA LEU A 22 19.60 36.81 -21.01
C LEU A 22 19.95 36.96 -19.52
N LEU A 23 20.35 38.16 -19.07
CA LEU A 23 20.63 38.43 -17.66
C LEU A 23 19.35 38.57 -16.81
N ALA A 24 18.25 39.08 -17.39
CA ALA A 24 16.97 39.22 -16.69
C ALA A 24 16.19 37.90 -16.54
N GLY A 25 16.41 36.93 -17.45
CA GLY A 25 15.73 35.63 -17.41
C GLY A 25 16.28 34.63 -16.39
N GLY A 26 17.43 34.89 -15.76
CA GLY A 26 18.14 33.95 -14.90
C GLY A 26 17.79 33.99 -13.40
N SER A 27 17.00 34.96 -12.93
CA SER A 27 16.89 35.25 -11.49
C SER A 27 15.66 34.68 -10.79
N CYS A 28 14.74 33.99 -11.48
CA CYS A 28 13.69 33.23 -10.82
C CYS A 28 14.09 31.75 -10.73
N ARG A 29 15.05 31.44 -9.87
CA ARG A 29 15.05 30.12 -9.25
C ARG A 29 13.85 30.11 -8.31
N PRO A 30 12.85 29.22 -8.47
CA PRO A 30 11.92 29.02 -7.38
C PRO A 30 12.78 28.64 -6.18
N ALA A 31 12.72 29.44 -5.12
CA ALA A 31 13.19 29.00 -3.83
C ALA A 31 12.29 27.81 -3.48
N PHE A 32 12.72 26.60 -3.85
CA PHE A 32 12.20 25.41 -3.21
C PHE A 32 12.78 25.46 -1.79
N SER A 33 12.15 26.29 -0.96
CA SER A 33 12.29 26.20 0.49
C SER A 33 11.83 24.79 0.80
N GLY A 34 12.81 23.91 1.06
CA GLY A 34 12.54 22.55 1.46
C GLY A 34 11.47 22.59 2.55
N LEU A 35 10.35 21.92 2.32
CA LEU A 35 9.44 21.60 3.41
C LEU A 35 10.31 20.95 4.50
N PRO A 36 10.08 21.25 5.79
CA PRO A 36 10.78 20.54 6.85
C PRO A 36 10.63 19.05 6.56
N GLU A 37 11.76 18.35 6.49
CA GLU A 37 11.75 16.90 6.28
C GLU A 37 10.85 16.32 7.36
N SER A 38 9.79 15.64 6.93
CA SER A 38 8.85 15.02 7.86
C SER A 38 9.64 14.01 8.67
N GLU A 39 9.54 14.07 9.99
CA GLU A 39 10.19 13.10 10.85
C GLU A 39 9.76 11.69 10.41
N PRO A 40 10.70 10.74 10.20
CA PRO A 40 10.32 9.40 9.81
C PRO A 40 9.34 8.85 10.85
N PRO A 41 8.30 8.11 10.42
CA PRO A 41 7.37 7.52 11.37
C PRO A 41 8.14 6.68 12.39
N PRO A 42 7.67 6.63 13.65
CA PRO A 42 8.31 5.77 14.65
C PRO A 42 8.40 4.34 14.11
N ALA A 43 9.49 3.66 14.46
CA ALA A 43 9.68 2.28 14.07
C ALA A 43 8.46 1.44 14.46
N ALA A 44 7.94 0.67 13.50
CA ALA A 44 6.83 -0.24 13.78
C ALA A 44 7.24 -1.23 14.89
N PRO A 45 6.30 -1.60 15.79
CA PRO A 45 6.57 -2.61 16.80
C PRO A 45 6.94 -3.95 16.12
N ARG A 46 7.78 -4.74 16.79
CA ARG A 46 8.08 -6.09 16.33
C ARG A 46 6.78 -6.93 16.34
N PRO A 47 6.54 -7.73 15.30
CA PRO A 47 5.41 -8.67 15.30
C PRO A 47 5.46 -9.60 16.52
N PRO A 48 4.30 -10.02 17.05
CA PRO A 48 4.24 -11.00 18.12
C PRO A 48 4.83 -12.34 17.67
N LEU A 49 5.32 -13.14 18.62
CA LEU A 49 5.78 -14.50 18.33
C LEU A 49 4.56 -15.40 18.05
N THR A 50 4.48 -15.92 16.84
CA THR A 50 3.41 -16.84 16.43
C THR A 50 3.60 -18.20 17.09
N PRO A 51 2.54 -18.79 17.71
CA PRO A 51 2.64 -20.14 18.28
C PRO A 51 2.83 -21.19 17.17
N ARG A 52 3.53 -22.29 17.48
CA ARG A 52 3.89 -23.32 16.49
C ARG A 52 2.68 -23.85 15.70
N TRP A 53 1.56 -24.11 16.37
CA TRP A 53 0.36 -24.70 15.76
C TRP A 53 -0.27 -23.80 14.69
N ALA A 54 -0.04 -22.48 14.73
CA ALA A 54 -0.58 -21.56 13.74
C ALA A 54 0.16 -21.64 12.37
N TYR A 55 1.26 -22.39 12.29
CA TYR A 55 1.94 -22.70 11.04
C TYR A 55 1.48 -24.03 10.40
N GLU A 56 0.59 -24.78 11.07
CA GLU A 56 0.02 -26.00 10.50
C GLU A 56 -1.12 -25.65 9.50
N PRO A 57 -1.54 -26.56 8.60
CA PRO A 57 -2.63 -26.28 7.66
C PRO A 57 -3.99 -26.09 8.36
N TRP A 58 -4.75 -25.08 7.95
CA TRP A 58 -6.09 -24.79 8.46
C TRP A 58 -7.13 -25.11 7.40
N VAL A 59 -8.26 -25.67 7.82
CA VAL A 59 -9.37 -26.06 6.95
C VAL A 59 -10.67 -25.42 7.42
N TRP A 60 -11.61 -25.26 6.49
CA TRP A 60 -12.90 -24.61 6.68
C TRP A 60 -13.84 -24.96 5.51
N GLU A 61 -15.15 -24.93 5.75
CA GLU A 61 -16.23 -25.05 4.77
C GLU A 61 -17.47 -24.27 5.26
N ASP A 62 -18.38 -23.94 4.35
CA ASP A 62 -19.61 -23.15 4.62
C ASP A 62 -20.83 -23.71 3.86
N GLU A 63 -20.79 -24.99 3.52
CA GLU A 63 -21.89 -25.68 2.86
C GLU A 63 -22.88 -26.26 3.88
N GLU A 64 -22.38 -26.81 4.98
CA GLU A 64 -23.20 -27.40 6.04
C GLU A 64 -22.74 -26.92 7.42
N ASN A 65 -23.40 -25.90 7.99
CA ASN A 65 -23.00 -25.35 9.29
C ASN A 65 -23.51 -26.19 10.47
N THR A 66 -22.97 -27.40 10.62
CA THR A 66 -23.26 -28.31 11.76
C THR A 66 -21.97 -28.84 12.37
N ALA A 67 -22.03 -29.21 13.65
CA ALA A 67 -20.87 -29.85 14.30
C ALA A 67 -20.49 -31.19 13.64
N GLN A 68 -21.42 -31.85 12.95
CA GLN A 68 -21.15 -33.09 12.25
C GLN A 68 -20.36 -32.86 10.97
N ALA A 69 -20.75 -31.89 10.14
CA ALA A 69 -20.02 -31.51 8.94
C ALA A 69 -18.58 -31.08 9.23
N VAL A 70 -18.37 -30.28 10.29
CA VAL A 70 -17.01 -29.91 10.77
C VAL A 70 -16.17 -31.14 11.12
N ARG A 71 -16.76 -32.15 11.77
CA ARG A 71 -16.07 -33.41 12.10
C ARG A 71 -15.78 -34.23 10.85
N ASP A 72 -16.72 -34.31 9.92
CA ASP A 72 -16.60 -35.07 8.68
C ASP A 72 -15.55 -34.45 7.74
N LEU A 73 -15.45 -33.12 7.69
CA LEU A 73 -14.36 -32.40 7.03
C LEU A 73 -13.00 -32.86 7.55
N VAL A 74 -12.76 -32.74 8.87
CA VAL A 74 -11.47 -33.13 9.48
C VAL A 74 -11.20 -34.63 9.30
N ALA A 75 -12.23 -35.47 9.45
CA ALA A 75 -12.11 -36.91 9.24
C ALA A 75 -11.73 -37.24 7.79
N GLY A 76 -12.30 -36.54 6.81
CA GLY A 76 -12.01 -36.71 5.39
C GLY A 76 -10.54 -36.43 5.05
N TYR A 77 -9.95 -35.39 5.64
CA TYR A 77 -8.52 -35.09 5.50
C TYR A 77 -7.66 -36.19 6.13
N ARG A 78 -7.98 -36.60 7.37
CA ARG A 78 -7.25 -37.65 8.10
C ARG A 78 -7.27 -38.99 7.35
N GLN A 79 -8.41 -39.37 6.77
CA GLN A 79 -8.56 -40.60 5.98
C GLN A 79 -7.71 -40.63 4.70
N ARG A 80 -7.26 -39.47 4.23
CA ARG A 80 -6.47 -39.30 3.00
C ARG A 80 -5.01 -38.93 3.28
N ASP A 81 -4.58 -39.03 4.54
CA ASP A 81 -3.25 -38.63 5.00
C ASP A 81 -2.90 -37.17 4.64
N VAL A 82 -3.90 -36.28 4.57
CA VAL A 82 -3.70 -34.85 4.36
C VAL A 82 -3.57 -34.14 5.72
N PRO A 83 -2.47 -33.41 5.99
CA PRO A 83 -2.26 -32.76 7.28
C PRO A 83 -3.31 -31.67 7.58
N VAL A 84 -3.81 -31.63 8.82
CA VAL A 84 -4.69 -30.59 9.36
C VAL A 84 -4.27 -30.28 10.79
N GLY A 85 -3.96 -29.02 11.07
CA GLY A 85 -3.62 -28.55 12.42
C GLY A 85 -4.72 -27.79 13.12
N ALA A 86 -5.58 -27.08 12.36
CA ALA A 86 -6.74 -26.38 12.91
C ALA A 86 -7.94 -26.41 11.94
N VAL A 87 -9.13 -26.25 12.50
CA VAL A 87 -10.38 -26.06 11.74
C VAL A 87 -11.03 -24.76 12.17
N ILE A 88 -11.50 -23.97 11.22
CA ILE A 88 -12.30 -22.77 11.50
C ILE A 88 -13.77 -23.19 11.49
N VAL A 89 -14.48 -22.83 12.56
CA VAL A 89 -15.94 -22.95 12.63
C VAL A 89 -16.51 -21.58 12.29
N ASP A 90 -17.16 -21.46 11.14
CA ASP A 90 -17.78 -20.22 10.69
C ASP A 90 -19.25 -20.13 11.12
N SER A 91 -19.84 -18.95 10.94
CA SER A 91 -21.25 -18.71 11.19
C SER A 91 -22.15 -19.52 10.25
N PRO A 92 -23.36 -19.91 10.69
CA PRO A 92 -23.90 -19.80 12.04
C PRO A 92 -23.54 -21.01 12.91
N TRP A 93 -22.58 -20.85 13.84
CA TRP A 93 -22.41 -21.75 14.99
C TRP A 93 -23.23 -21.34 16.22
N GLN A 94 -23.86 -20.17 16.15
CA GLN A 94 -24.53 -19.50 17.25
C GLN A 94 -26.06 -19.47 17.09
N THR A 95 -26.79 -19.11 18.15
CA THR A 95 -28.25 -18.86 18.09
C THR A 95 -28.59 -17.68 17.16
N ASN A 96 -27.73 -16.66 17.12
CA ASN A 96 -27.71 -15.56 16.15
C ASN A 96 -26.28 -14.97 16.10
N TYR A 97 -25.99 -14.11 15.12
CA TYR A 97 -24.69 -13.46 15.00
C TYR A 97 -24.29 -12.72 16.29
N SER A 98 -23.08 -12.98 16.77
CA SER A 98 -22.48 -12.34 17.96
C SER A 98 -23.18 -12.61 19.30
N THR A 99 -23.98 -13.67 19.41
CA THR A 99 -24.65 -14.05 20.67
C THR A 99 -23.73 -14.79 21.65
N PHE A 100 -22.70 -15.46 21.15
CA PHE A 100 -21.82 -16.34 21.92
C PHE A 100 -22.54 -17.52 22.60
N GLU A 101 -23.73 -17.87 22.11
CA GLU A 101 -24.52 -19.02 22.54
C GLU A 101 -24.57 -20.03 21.40
N PHE A 102 -24.24 -21.30 21.66
CA PHE A 102 -24.29 -22.35 20.63
C PHE A 102 -25.71 -22.50 20.08
N GLY A 103 -25.80 -22.54 18.74
CA GLY A 103 -27.04 -22.85 18.05
C GLY A 103 -27.40 -24.35 18.17
N PRO A 104 -28.62 -24.75 17.79
CA PRO A 104 -29.10 -26.13 17.93
C PRO A 104 -28.29 -27.18 17.14
N ASN A 105 -27.47 -26.76 16.17
CA ASN A 105 -26.63 -27.63 15.34
C ASN A 105 -25.25 -27.90 15.95
N TYR A 106 -24.96 -27.33 17.11
CA TYR A 106 -23.69 -27.46 17.82
C TYR A 106 -23.97 -27.88 19.28
N PRO A 107 -23.08 -28.70 19.89
CA PRO A 107 -23.23 -29.17 21.26
C PRO A 107 -23.10 -28.06 22.31
#